data_AF-A0A1D2IKG3-F1
#
_entry.id   AF-A0A1D2IKG3-F1
#
_cell.length_a   1.000
_cell.length_b   1.000
_cell.length_c   1.000
_cell.angle_alpha   90.00
_cell.angle_beta   90.00
_cell.angle_gamma   90.00
#
_symmetry.space_group_name_H-M   'P 1'
#
loop_
_entity.id
_entity.type
_entity.pdbx_description
1 polymer ?
#
loop_
_entity_poly.entity_id
_entity_poly.type
_entity_poly.pdbx_seq_one_letter_code
_entity_poly.pdbx_strand_id
1 'polypeptide(L)'
;MRWALVKVSVAVTAMVVVAFAVPLGLVIREMARDRAFSNAEREAAAVAPALSITTDRDQLERVVASAGSGGADAGMAVHIPAADGGKPLDIGRRRATAEDIEAVRNLGRVSTSRVSGGSALLQPVALSSGEIAVVEVYVPEAEVTNGVGTAWAVLAAVGAALVLGSVAVADRLGVRMVRPAQRLVEGAHELGEGKLGARVPEKGPAELRLAAVAFNSMADQVVQLLANERELAADLSHRLRTPLTVLRLNAASLGDGPAADQTRAAVEQLEREVDTIIRTARDAKPQTAAAGPGAGCDAAEVVRERMVFWSALAEDEGRKWRVAGADTPVRIPVARADLAAALDALLGNVFRHTAEGTAFAVDVHNGEDAVIVLVSDAGPGIPDPEGAMARGRGSGSDGSTGLGLDIVRRLAEATGGDVRVGSSVLGGTEVRIWIQVDGREGAPRGRSRGHRGTVRRRRPGRLVPMLRR
;
A
#
# COMPACT_ATOMS: atom_id res chain seq x y z
N MET A 1 -10.68 1.38 -1.37
CA MET A 1 -10.31 2.78 -1.03
C MET A 1 -11.50 3.71 -0.79
N ARG A 2 -12.48 3.85 -1.71
CA ARG A 2 -13.59 4.83 -1.57
C ARG A 2 -14.38 4.68 -0.27
N TRP A 3 -14.75 3.45 0.10
CA TRP A 3 -15.42 3.16 1.38
C TRP A 3 -14.58 3.46 2.63
N ALA A 4 -13.25 3.35 2.53
CA ALA A 4 -12.36 3.68 3.64
C ALA A 4 -12.32 5.21 3.86
N LEU A 5 -12.23 6.00 2.79
CA LEU A 5 -12.28 7.47 2.84
C LEU A 5 -13.60 7.97 3.45
N VAL A 6 -14.74 7.40 3.03
CA VAL A 6 -16.05 7.76 3.59
C VAL A 6 -16.12 7.41 5.08
N LYS A 7 -15.70 6.20 5.48
CA LYS A 7 -15.69 5.78 6.89
C LYS A 7 -14.83 6.70 7.76
N VAL A 8 -13.62 7.04 7.31
CA VAL A 8 -12.72 7.95 8.04
C VAL A 8 -13.32 9.35 8.14
N SER A 9 -13.86 9.88 7.04
CA SER A 9 -14.49 11.21 7.04
C SER A 9 -15.69 11.28 7.98
N VAL A 10 -16.56 10.26 7.98
CA VAL A 10 -17.70 10.17 8.89
C VAL A 10 -17.24 10.05 10.33
N ALA A 11 -16.27 9.17 10.62
CA ALA A 11 -15.76 8.97 11.98
C ALA A 11 -15.16 10.25 12.55
N VAL A 12 -14.31 10.94 11.78
CA VAL A 12 -13.69 12.21 12.21
C VAL A 12 -14.76 13.29 12.39
N THR A 13 -15.70 13.43 11.45
CA THR A 13 -16.76 14.45 11.55
C THR A 13 -17.66 14.19 12.74
N ALA A 14 -18.08 12.94 12.96
CA ALA A 14 -18.90 12.56 14.11
C ALA A 14 -18.18 12.80 15.43
N MET A 15 -16.88 12.46 15.50
CA MET A 15 -16.06 12.72 16.69
C MET A 15 -15.99 14.22 17.00
N VAL A 16 -15.75 15.07 16.00
CA VAL A 16 -15.73 16.53 16.16
C VAL A 16 -17.11 17.05 16.58
N VAL A 17 -18.18 16.61 15.92
CA VAL A 17 -19.55 17.01 16.27
C VAL A 17 -19.86 16.67 17.72
N VAL A 18 -19.57 15.45 18.17
CA VAL A 18 -19.80 15.04 19.57
C VAL A 18 -18.94 15.86 20.54
N ALA A 19 -17.65 16.06 20.22
CA ALA A 19 -16.71 16.80 21.06
C ALA A 19 -17.12 18.27 21.27
N PHE A 20 -17.83 18.89 20.32
CA PHE A 20 -18.32 20.26 20.45
C PHE A 20 -19.78 20.35 20.91
N ALA A 21 -20.67 19.52 20.38
CA ALA A 21 -22.10 19.58 20.69
C ALA A 21 -22.39 19.20 22.14
N VAL A 22 -21.70 18.20 22.70
CA VAL A 22 -21.96 17.76 24.08
C VAL A 22 -21.57 18.84 25.10
N PRO A 23 -20.35 19.39 25.10
CA PRO A 23 -20.01 20.47 26.03
C PRO A 23 -20.90 21.70 25.85
N LEU A 24 -21.22 22.07 24.61
CA LEU A 24 -22.08 23.22 24.34
C LEU A 24 -23.52 22.99 24.86
N GLY A 25 -24.06 21.78 24.68
CA GLY A 25 -25.36 21.40 25.24
C GLY A 25 -25.38 21.43 26.77
N LEU A 26 -24.28 21.01 27.41
CA LEU A 26 -24.13 21.10 28.87
C LEU A 26 -24.06 22.55 29.35
N VAL A 27 -23.31 23.42 28.66
CA VAL A 27 -23.22 24.86 28.98
C VAL A 27 -24.59 25.53 28.83
N ILE A 28 -25.34 25.23 27.76
CA ILE A 28 -26.68 25.79 27.56
C ILE A 28 -27.63 25.36 28.68
N ARG A 29 -27.54 24.09 29.12
CA ARG A 29 -28.31 23.59 30.26
C ARG A 29 -27.96 24.33 31.56
N GLU A 30 -26.66 24.53 31.83
CA GLU A 30 -26.23 25.27 33.03
C GLU A 30 -26.69 26.73 32.97
N MET A 31 -26.53 27.39 31.81
CA MET A 31 -27.03 28.75 31.61
C MET A 31 -28.55 28.88 31.75
N ALA A 32 -29.33 27.88 31.36
CA ALA A 32 -30.78 27.88 31.56
C ALA A 32 -31.12 27.78 33.05
N ARG A 33 -30.43 26.90 33.78
CA ARG A 33 -30.54 26.77 35.23
C ARG A 33 -30.16 28.06 35.96
N ASP A 34 -28.99 28.61 35.67
CA ASP A 34 -28.50 29.84 36.31
C ASP A 34 -29.48 30.99 36.07
N ARG A 35 -29.99 31.14 34.84
CA ARG A 35 -31.01 32.16 34.54
C ARG A 35 -32.28 31.98 35.36
N ALA A 36 -32.78 30.75 35.51
CA ALA A 36 -33.97 30.47 36.30
C ALA A 36 -33.76 30.83 37.78
N PHE A 37 -32.63 30.43 38.38
CA PHE A 37 -32.32 30.76 39.78
C PHE A 37 -32.02 32.25 40.00
N SER A 38 -31.32 32.92 39.08
CA SER A 38 -31.10 34.37 39.17
C SER A 38 -32.39 35.18 39.00
N ASN A 39 -33.38 34.67 38.26
CA ASN A 39 -34.71 35.27 38.22
C ASN A 39 -35.40 35.13 39.58
N ALA A 40 -35.40 33.91 40.14
CA ALA A 40 -35.99 33.64 41.46
C ALA A 40 -35.34 34.46 42.59
N GLU A 41 -34.02 34.65 42.55
CA GLU A 41 -33.30 35.48 43.53
C GLU A 41 -33.72 36.95 43.42
N ARG A 42 -33.90 37.47 42.21
CA ARG A 42 -34.42 38.83 41.98
C ARG A 42 -35.85 39.00 42.50
N GLU A 43 -36.70 37.99 42.30
CA GLU A 43 -38.07 37.99 42.84
C GLU A 43 -38.06 37.97 44.38
N ALA A 44 -37.25 37.12 45.00
CA ALA A 44 -37.12 37.06 46.46
C ALA A 44 -36.60 38.40 47.04
N ALA A 45 -35.60 39.00 46.39
CA ALA A 45 -35.02 40.28 46.81
C ALA A 45 -36.01 41.45 46.70
N ALA A 46 -37.01 41.38 45.82
CA ALA A 46 -38.02 42.44 45.66
C ALA A 46 -38.93 42.60 46.89
N VAL A 47 -39.11 41.53 47.69
CA VAL A 47 -39.95 41.55 48.91
C VAL A 47 -39.16 41.94 50.16
N ALA A 48 -37.83 41.87 50.11
CA ALA A 48 -36.97 42.15 51.27
C ALA A 48 -37.16 43.55 51.90
N PRO A 49 -37.32 44.66 51.13
CA PRO A 49 -37.59 45.97 51.71
C PRO A 49 -38.95 46.07 52.41
N ALA A 50 -39.97 45.33 51.97
CA ALA A 50 -41.25 45.33 52.65
C ALA A 50 -41.17 44.60 54.00
N LEU A 51 -40.43 43.49 54.04
CA LEU A 51 -40.22 42.70 55.27
C LEU A 51 -39.41 43.43 56.35
N SER A 52 -38.56 44.40 55.97
CA SER A 52 -37.86 45.22 56.96
C SER A 52 -38.73 46.34 57.54
N ILE A 53 -39.79 46.75 56.84
CA ILE A 53 -40.68 47.86 57.22
C ILE A 53 -41.91 47.37 58.00
N THR A 54 -42.52 46.26 57.58
CA THR A 54 -43.79 45.79 58.13
C THR A 54 -43.87 44.26 58.19
N THR A 55 -44.49 43.77 59.26
CA THR A 55 -44.81 42.35 59.47
C THR A 55 -46.32 42.10 59.39
N ASP A 56 -47.09 43.08 58.90
CA ASP A 56 -48.54 42.98 58.76
C ASP A 56 -48.91 42.02 57.61
N ARG A 57 -49.75 41.02 57.91
CA ARG A 57 -50.20 39.99 56.96
C ARG A 57 -50.82 40.61 55.70
N ASP A 58 -51.71 41.59 55.83
CA ASP A 58 -52.48 42.13 54.70
C ASP A 58 -51.61 43.00 53.78
N GLN A 59 -50.55 43.60 54.33
CA GLN A 59 -49.57 44.37 53.56
C GLN A 59 -48.61 43.44 52.83
N LEU A 60 -48.10 42.41 53.51
CA LEU A 60 -47.17 41.44 52.94
C LEU A 60 -47.83 40.55 51.89
N GLU A 61 -49.09 40.13 52.07
CA GLU A 61 -49.84 39.39 51.05
C GLU A 61 -49.95 40.18 49.74
N ARG A 62 -50.16 41.51 49.81
CA ARG A 62 -50.18 42.37 48.62
C ARG A 62 -48.82 42.50 47.95
N VAL A 63 -47.75 42.63 48.74
CA VAL A 63 -46.38 42.70 48.20
C VAL A 63 -45.99 41.40 47.53
N VAL A 64 -46.22 40.25 48.19
CA VAL A 64 -45.96 38.91 47.64
C VAL A 64 -46.79 38.65 46.38
N ALA A 65 -48.06 39.06 46.36
CA ALA A 65 -48.91 38.94 45.17
C ALA A 65 -48.44 39.83 44.01
N SER A 66 -47.81 40.97 44.29
CA SER A 66 -47.25 41.87 43.26
C SER A 66 -45.86 41.48 42.77
N ALA A 67 -45.06 40.82 43.62
CA ALA A 67 -43.70 40.38 43.31
C ALA A 67 -43.67 38.99 42.67
N GLY A 68 -44.66 38.14 42.98
CA GLY A 68 -44.82 36.83 42.34
C GLY A 68 -45.27 36.96 40.90
N SER A 69 -44.43 36.51 39.97
CA SER A 69 -44.71 36.50 38.53
C SER A 69 -45.59 35.31 38.12
N GLY A 70 -46.77 35.15 38.72
CA GLY A 70 -47.69 34.06 38.37
C GLY A 70 -49.03 34.13 39.09
N GLY A 71 -50.13 34.16 38.32
CA GLY A 71 -51.48 34.22 38.89
C GLY A 71 -51.83 33.02 39.79
N ALA A 72 -52.78 33.23 40.71
CA ALA A 72 -53.51 32.31 41.61
C ALA A 72 -52.77 31.20 42.40
N ASP A 73 -51.70 30.58 41.89
CA ASP A 73 -50.86 29.58 42.58
C ASP A 73 -49.46 30.20 42.78
N ALA A 74 -49.41 31.22 43.65
CA ALA A 74 -48.26 32.08 43.88
C ALA A 74 -46.97 31.26 44.07
N GLY A 75 -46.01 31.49 43.17
CA GLY A 75 -44.68 30.87 43.21
C GLY A 75 -43.81 31.35 44.37
N MET A 76 -44.32 32.24 45.24
CA MET A 76 -43.59 32.82 46.34
C MET A 76 -44.33 32.61 47.66
N ALA A 77 -43.60 32.23 48.70
CA ALA A 77 -44.07 32.14 50.07
C ALA A 77 -43.08 32.85 51.01
N VAL A 78 -43.57 33.34 52.14
CA VAL A 78 -42.75 34.01 53.15
C VAL A 78 -43.03 33.38 54.50
N HIS A 79 -41.96 32.98 55.18
CA HIS A 79 -41.98 32.30 56.47
C HIS A 79 -41.33 33.17 57.54
N ILE A 80 -42.16 33.74 58.40
CA ILE A 80 -41.75 34.67 59.45
C ILE A 80 -41.80 33.93 60.80
N PRO A 81 -40.69 33.87 61.56
CA PRO A 81 -40.69 33.30 62.91
C PRO A 81 -41.59 34.08 63.88
N ALA A 82 -41.83 33.48 65.04
CA ALA A 82 -42.59 34.11 66.11
C ALA A 82 -41.69 35.02 66.97
N ALA A 83 -41.72 36.33 66.74
CA ALA A 83 -41.09 37.33 67.61
C ALA A 83 -41.93 37.57 68.88
N ASP A 84 -41.27 37.67 70.04
CA ASP A 84 -41.82 38.19 71.31
C ASP A 84 -43.22 37.66 71.70
N GLY A 85 -43.46 36.35 71.56
CA GLY A 85 -44.72 35.70 71.97
C GLY A 85 -45.86 35.77 70.94
N GLY A 86 -45.57 36.22 69.71
CA GLY A 86 -46.48 36.14 68.56
C GLY A 86 -46.66 34.72 67.99
N LYS A 87 -47.53 34.56 66.99
CA LYS A 87 -47.65 33.32 66.21
C LYS A 87 -46.74 33.41 64.96
N PRO A 88 -46.10 32.31 64.54
CA PRO A 88 -45.37 32.30 63.28
C PRO A 88 -46.32 32.63 62.13
N LEU A 89 -45.85 33.44 61.19
CA LEU A 89 -46.64 33.94 60.07
C LEU A 89 -46.12 33.33 58.77
N ASP A 90 -46.97 32.49 58.16
CA ASP A 90 -46.76 31.93 56.83
C ASP A 90 -47.68 32.62 55.83
N ILE A 91 -47.08 33.15 54.77
CA ILE A 91 -47.75 33.78 53.63
C ILE A 91 -47.44 32.95 52.39
N GLY A 92 -48.45 32.71 51.56
CA GLY A 92 -48.30 31.88 50.36
C GLY A 92 -48.24 30.38 50.65
N ARG A 93 -47.88 29.60 49.63
CA ARG A 93 -47.87 28.14 49.69
C ARG A 93 -46.47 27.62 49.98
N ARG A 94 -46.25 27.09 51.19
CA ARG A 94 -45.02 26.37 51.55
C ARG A 94 -44.83 25.13 50.69
N ARG A 95 -43.67 24.96 50.06
CA ARG A 95 -43.30 23.73 49.33
C ARG A 95 -42.02 23.09 49.87
N ALA A 96 -41.11 23.90 50.41
CA ALA A 96 -39.93 23.44 51.13
C ALA A 96 -40.29 22.77 52.46
N THR A 97 -39.42 21.88 52.93
CA THR A 97 -39.61 21.23 54.24
C THR A 97 -39.36 22.24 55.37
N ALA A 98 -39.99 22.03 56.52
CA ALA A 98 -39.75 22.89 57.68
C ALA A 98 -38.28 22.84 58.14
N GLU A 99 -37.61 21.69 57.96
CA GLU A 99 -36.19 21.52 58.27
C GLU A 99 -35.30 22.40 57.37
N ASP A 100 -35.58 22.46 56.07
CA ASP A 100 -34.83 23.30 55.13
C ASP A 100 -34.98 24.81 55.47
N ILE A 101 -36.19 25.22 55.84
CA ILE A 101 -36.49 26.61 56.22
C ILE A 101 -35.75 27.00 57.50
N GLU A 102 -35.80 26.15 58.54
CA GLU A 102 -35.06 26.39 59.78
C GLU A 102 -33.54 26.34 59.57
N ALA A 103 -33.05 25.45 58.71
CA ALA A 103 -31.63 25.39 58.37
C ALA A 103 -31.14 26.70 57.73
N VAL A 104 -31.91 27.26 56.78
CA VAL A 104 -31.60 28.55 56.15
C VAL A 104 -31.66 29.69 57.16
N ARG A 105 -32.65 29.67 58.06
CA ARG A 105 -32.78 30.66 59.14
C ARG A 105 -31.55 30.65 60.04
N ASN A 106 -31.09 29.47 60.47
CA ASN A 106 -29.95 29.32 61.36
C ASN A 106 -28.61 29.68 60.69
N LEU A 107 -28.45 29.33 59.41
CA LEU A 107 -27.22 29.57 58.66
C LEU A 107 -27.13 30.99 58.10
N GLY A 108 -28.26 31.67 57.90
CA GLY A 108 -28.33 33.01 57.29
C GLY A 108 -27.80 33.04 55.85
N ARG A 109 -27.87 31.92 55.13
CA ARG A 109 -27.37 31.79 53.75
C ARG A 109 -28.44 31.23 52.82
N VAL A 110 -28.41 31.71 51.58
CA VAL A 110 -29.27 31.22 50.50
C VAL A 110 -29.09 29.71 50.33
N SER A 111 -30.19 28.99 50.17
CA SER A 111 -30.18 27.55 49.89
C SER A 111 -31.21 27.19 48.83
N THR A 112 -31.00 26.07 48.15
CA THR A 112 -31.95 25.51 47.19
C THR A 112 -32.37 24.12 47.64
N SER A 113 -33.67 23.89 47.80
CA SER A 113 -34.24 22.57 48.12
C SER A 113 -34.97 21.98 46.91
N ARG A 114 -34.94 20.65 46.76
CA ARG A 114 -35.68 19.96 45.70
C ARG A 114 -37.10 19.67 46.18
N VAL A 115 -38.10 20.11 45.41
CA VAL A 115 -39.52 19.99 45.76
C VAL A 115 -40.29 19.34 44.60
N SER A 116 -41.57 19.02 44.82
CA SER A 116 -42.39 18.40 43.76
C SER A 116 -42.50 19.32 42.53
N GLY A 117 -42.12 18.79 41.36
CA GLY A 117 -42.20 19.49 40.07
C GLY A 117 -41.16 20.59 39.83
N GLY A 118 -40.18 20.77 40.72
CA GLY A 118 -39.20 21.85 40.59
C GLY A 118 -38.20 21.96 41.74
N SER A 119 -37.70 23.17 41.95
CA SER A 119 -36.82 23.52 43.07
C SER A 119 -37.37 24.72 43.83
N ALA A 120 -37.10 24.82 45.12
CA ALA A 120 -37.43 25.97 45.94
C ALA A 120 -36.14 26.71 46.31
N LEU A 121 -36.05 27.98 45.95
CA LEU A 121 -35.01 28.89 46.40
C LEU A 121 -35.43 29.51 47.74
N LEU A 122 -34.58 29.40 48.75
CA LEU A 122 -34.82 29.91 50.09
C LEU A 122 -33.86 31.07 50.37
N GLN A 123 -34.40 32.28 50.44
CA GLN A 123 -33.65 33.53 50.67
C GLN A 123 -33.88 34.02 52.11
N PRO A 124 -32.85 34.09 52.97
CA PRO A 124 -32.98 34.68 54.28
C PRO A 124 -33.04 36.20 54.19
N VAL A 125 -33.96 36.81 54.94
CA VAL A 125 -34.14 38.27 55.04
C VAL A 125 -34.16 38.65 56.52
N ALA A 126 -33.26 39.54 56.92
CA ALA A 126 -33.22 40.06 58.29
C ALA A 126 -34.40 41.02 58.52
N LEU A 127 -35.15 40.78 59.59
CA LEU A 127 -36.24 41.64 60.04
C LEU A 127 -35.71 42.72 60.98
N SER A 128 -36.49 43.79 61.14
CA SER A 128 -36.21 44.85 62.13
C SER A 128 -36.28 44.36 63.58
N SER A 129 -36.95 43.22 63.83
CA SER A 129 -36.98 42.53 65.13
C SER A 129 -35.67 41.81 65.49
N GLY A 130 -34.72 41.69 64.55
CA GLY A 130 -33.50 40.90 64.71
C GLY A 130 -33.67 39.41 64.38
N GLU A 131 -34.88 38.96 64.05
CA GLU A 131 -35.13 37.61 63.55
C GLU A 131 -34.92 37.51 62.03
N ILE A 132 -34.81 36.28 61.52
CA ILE A 132 -34.62 35.99 60.08
C ILE A 132 -35.90 35.37 59.50
N ALA A 133 -36.55 36.11 58.60
CA ALA A 133 -37.59 35.58 57.73
C ALA A 133 -36.95 34.81 56.57
N VAL A 134 -37.66 33.83 56.02
CA VAL A 134 -37.24 33.09 54.82
C VAL A 134 -38.27 33.31 53.72
N VAL A 135 -37.81 33.88 52.60
CA VAL A 135 -38.59 33.99 51.37
C VAL A 135 -38.34 32.74 50.54
N GLU A 136 -39.37 31.96 50.30
CA GLU A 136 -39.37 30.79 49.43
C GLU A 136 -39.85 31.21 48.03
N VAL A 137 -39.08 30.91 46.99
CA VAL A 137 -39.49 31.08 45.59
C VAL A 137 -39.41 29.73 44.87
N TYR A 138 -40.52 29.29 44.30
CA TYR A 138 -40.64 28.07 43.51
C TYR A 138 -40.16 28.30 42.07
N VAL A 139 -39.19 27.50 41.65
CA VAL A 139 -38.66 27.44 40.30
C VAL A 139 -39.16 26.16 39.64
N PRO A 140 -40.12 26.24 38.70
CA PRO A 140 -40.62 25.07 37.96
C PRO A 140 -39.50 24.39 37.16
N GLU A 141 -39.53 23.06 37.06
CA GLU A 141 -38.56 22.32 36.23
C GLU A 141 -38.61 22.72 34.75
N ALA A 142 -39.78 23.16 34.28
CA ALA A 142 -39.97 23.69 32.93
C ALA A 142 -39.16 24.97 32.64
N GLU A 143 -38.91 25.82 33.64
CA GLU A 143 -38.09 27.02 33.47
C GLU A 143 -36.60 26.68 33.39
N VAL A 144 -36.16 25.74 34.23
CA VAL A 144 -34.76 25.25 34.25
C VAL A 144 -34.40 24.54 32.94
N THR A 145 -35.37 23.90 32.29
CA THR A 145 -35.20 23.17 31.04
C THR A 145 -35.62 23.97 29.80
N ASN A 146 -36.10 25.20 29.98
CA ASN A 146 -36.62 26.01 28.88
C ASN A 146 -35.53 26.28 27.83
N GLY A 147 -35.84 25.99 26.57
CA GLY A 147 -34.92 26.15 25.44
C GLY A 147 -33.80 25.09 25.34
N VAL A 148 -33.60 24.24 26.36
CA VAL A 148 -32.56 23.19 26.34
C VAL A 148 -32.90 22.11 25.29
N GLY A 149 -34.17 21.69 25.22
CA GLY A 149 -34.62 20.73 24.19
C GLY A 149 -34.44 21.26 22.77
N THR A 150 -34.82 22.53 22.53
CA THR A 150 -34.62 23.19 21.24
C THR A 150 -33.14 23.30 20.89
N ALA A 151 -32.28 23.63 21.85
CA ALA A 151 -30.84 23.67 21.64
C ALA A 151 -30.27 22.30 21.24
N TRP A 152 -30.66 21.22 21.92
CA TRP A 152 -30.26 19.86 21.53
C TRP A 152 -30.75 19.48 20.13
N ALA A 153 -31.99 19.83 19.78
CA ALA A 153 -32.54 19.58 18.45
C ALA A 153 -31.75 20.32 17.36
N VAL A 154 -31.40 21.59 17.59
CA VAL A 154 -30.57 22.38 16.67
C VAL A 154 -29.16 21.79 16.55
N LEU A 155 -28.51 21.44 17.67
CA LEU A 155 -27.19 20.83 17.67
C LEU A 155 -27.19 19.48 16.92
N ALA A 156 -28.21 18.65 17.14
CA ALA A 156 -28.37 17.39 16.43
C ALA A 156 -28.59 17.59 14.93
N ALA A 157 -29.43 18.56 14.53
CA ALA A 157 -29.69 18.88 13.13
C ALA A 157 -28.42 19.38 12.41
N VAL A 158 -27.66 20.30 13.04
CA VAL A 158 -26.39 20.80 12.49
C VAL A 158 -25.36 19.66 12.41
N GLY A 159 -25.27 18.83 13.45
CA GLY A 159 -24.38 17.66 13.46
C GLY A 159 -24.70 16.67 12.34
N ALA A 160 -25.97 16.34 12.15
CA ALA A 160 -26.43 15.48 11.06
C ALA A 160 -26.12 16.09 9.68
N ALA A 161 -26.36 17.39 9.50
CA ALA A 161 -26.04 18.09 8.25
C ALA A 161 -24.53 18.06 7.94
N LEU A 162 -23.67 18.25 8.95
CA LEU A 162 -22.22 18.17 8.79
C LEU A 162 -21.76 16.75 8.39
N VAL A 163 -22.31 15.71 9.02
CA VAL A 163 -22.00 14.32 8.68
C VAL A 163 -22.47 13.98 7.26
N LEU A 164 -23.68 14.38 6.88
CA LEU A 164 -24.17 14.19 5.51
C LEU A 164 -23.31 14.95 4.49
N GLY A 165 -22.93 16.18 4.81
CA GLY A 165 -22.02 16.99 3.99
C GLY A 165 -20.66 16.33 3.81
N SER A 166 -20.08 15.75 4.87
CA SER A 166 -18.77 15.09 4.80
C SER A 166 -18.81 13.84 3.93
N VAL A 167 -19.89 13.04 4.00
CA VAL A 167 -20.11 11.90 3.09
C VAL A 167 -20.17 12.35 1.63
N ALA A 168 -20.92 13.41 1.33
CA ALA A 168 -21.05 13.92 -0.03
C ALA A 168 -19.70 14.41 -0.59
N VAL A 169 -18.91 15.12 0.22
CA VAL A 169 -17.56 15.56 -0.16
C VAL A 169 -16.63 14.37 -0.37
N ALA A 170 -16.63 13.40 0.54
CA ALA A 170 -15.78 12.20 0.45
C ALA A 170 -16.11 11.36 -0.78
N ASP A 171 -17.40 11.15 -1.11
CA ASP A 171 -17.77 10.41 -2.31
C ASP A 171 -17.37 11.17 -3.59
N ARG A 172 -17.61 12.49 -3.64
CA ARG A 172 -17.22 13.34 -4.78
C ARG A 172 -15.71 13.30 -5.03
N LEU A 173 -14.91 13.39 -3.97
CA LEU A 173 -13.44 13.28 -4.05
C LEU A 173 -13.04 11.87 -4.50
N GLY A 174 -13.69 10.84 -3.97
CA GLY A 174 -13.51 9.46 -4.40
C GLY A 174 -13.86 9.22 -5.87
N VAL A 175 -14.87 9.90 -6.45
CA VAL A 175 -15.18 9.79 -7.88
C VAL A 175 -14.08 10.46 -8.70
N ARG A 176 -13.61 11.64 -8.26
CA ARG A 176 -12.71 12.49 -9.04
C ARG A 176 -11.24 12.06 -8.99
N MET A 177 -10.78 11.46 -7.89
CA MET A 177 -9.37 11.09 -7.72
C MET A 177 -9.13 9.58 -7.80
N VAL A 178 -9.91 8.79 -7.05
CA VAL A 178 -9.64 7.34 -6.92
C VAL A 178 -10.00 6.58 -8.20
N ARG A 179 -11.12 6.90 -8.85
CA ARG A 179 -11.53 6.20 -10.08
C ARG A 179 -10.53 6.38 -11.24
N PRO A 180 -10.06 7.60 -11.58
CA PRO A 180 -9.06 7.74 -12.64
C PRO A 180 -7.73 7.06 -12.32
N ALA A 181 -7.29 7.10 -11.06
CA ALA A 181 -6.08 6.39 -10.64
C ALA A 181 -6.21 4.86 -10.78
N GLN A 182 -7.36 4.29 -10.40
CA GLN A 182 -7.65 2.87 -10.61
C GLN A 182 -7.64 2.48 -12.08
N ARG A 183 -8.21 3.31 -12.97
CA ARG A 183 -8.17 3.06 -14.42
C ARG A 183 -6.76 3.09 -15.00
N LEU A 184 -5.87 3.95 -14.47
CA LEU A 184 -4.45 3.96 -14.85
C LEU A 184 -3.77 2.63 -14.47
N VAL A 185 -4.05 2.12 -13.27
CA VAL A 185 -3.52 0.82 -12.81
C VAL A 185 -4.07 -0.32 -13.67
N GLU A 186 -5.37 -0.35 -13.92
CA GLU A 186 -6.02 -1.34 -14.77
C GLU A 186 -5.44 -1.31 -16.19
N GLY A 187 -5.33 -0.12 -16.79
CA GLY A 187 -4.75 0.04 -18.12
C GLY A 187 -3.28 -0.42 -18.20
N ALA A 188 -2.48 -0.14 -17.16
CA ALA A 188 -1.11 -0.64 -17.10
C ALA A 188 -1.04 -2.17 -16.96
N HIS A 189 -1.92 -2.77 -16.18
CA HIS A 189 -2.01 -4.23 -16.05
C HIS A 189 -2.46 -4.87 -17.36
N GLU A 190 -3.47 -4.32 -18.03
CA GLU A 190 -3.94 -4.79 -19.34
C GLU A 190 -2.84 -4.71 -20.41
N LEU A 191 -2.10 -3.60 -20.44
CA LEU A 191 -0.97 -3.44 -21.36
C LEU A 191 0.14 -4.47 -21.05
N GLY A 192 0.42 -4.71 -19.77
CA GLY A 192 1.38 -5.73 -19.30
C GLY A 192 0.96 -7.17 -19.64
N GLU A 193 -0.35 -7.45 -19.69
CA GLU A 193 -0.93 -8.72 -20.16
C GLU A 193 -0.93 -8.87 -21.69
N GLY A 194 -0.40 -7.90 -22.44
CA GLY A 194 -0.35 -7.93 -23.89
C GLY A 194 -1.60 -7.40 -24.60
N LYS A 195 -2.55 -6.76 -23.89
CA LYS A 195 -3.69 -6.06 -24.50
C LYS A 195 -3.24 -4.69 -25.01
N LEU A 196 -2.52 -4.69 -26.13
CA LEU A 196 -1.87 -3.49 -26.71
C LEU A 196 -2.82 -2.35 -27.10
N GLY A 197 -4.13 -2.63 -27.22
CA GLY A 197 -5.17 -1.64 -27.48
C GLY A 197 -5.70 -0.92 -26.22
N ALA A 198 -5.25 -1.30 -25.03
CA ALA A 198 -5.71 -0.68 -23.78
C ALA A 198 -5.33 0.80 -23.74
N ARG A 199 -6.31 1.68 -23.54
CA ARG A 199 -6.12 3.13 -23.41
C ARG A 199 -6.93 3.65 -22.23
N VAL A 200 -6.38 4.64 -21.54
CA VAL A 200 -6.99 5.19 -20.34
C VAL A 200 -7.62 6.55 -20.66
N PRO A 201 -8.87 6.82 -20.24
CA PRO A 201 -9.51 8.10 -20.48
C PRO A 201 -8.82 9.23 -19.72
N GLU A 202 -8.55 10.33 -20.42
CA GLU A 202 -7.87 11.54 -19.94
C GLU A 202 -8.76 12.42 -19.05
N LYS A 203 -9.32 11.82 -17.98
CA LYS A 203 -10.26 12.47 -17.05
C LYS A 203 -9.67 12.56 -15.65
N GLY A 204 -10.01 13.63 -14.93
CA GLY A 204 -9.61 13.82 -13.53
C GLY A 204 -8.83 15.12 -13.31
N PRO A 205 -8.20 15.25 -12.13
CA PRO A 205 -7.22 16.30 -11.82
C PRO A 205 -6.13 16.42 -12.88
N ALA A 206 -5.49 17.58 -12.96
CA ALA A 206 -4.50 17.88 -13.99
C ALA A 206 -3.34 16.86 -14.00
N GLU A 207 -2.89 16.45 -12.82
CA GLU A 207 -1.81 15.49 -12.60
C GLU A 207 -2.18 14.10 -13.15
N LEU A 208 -3.40 13.63 -12.88
CA LEU A 208 -3.89 12.34 -13.37
C LEU A 208 -4.18 12.36 -14.87
N ARG A 209 -4.62 13.51 -15.40
CA ARG A 209 -4.79 13.69 -16.85
C ARG A 209 -3.44 13.65 -17.57
N LEU A 210 -2.42 14.34 -17.05
CA LEU A 210 -1.05 14.27 -17.58
C LEU A 210 -0.49 12.84 -17.53
N ALA A 211 -0.72 12.12 -16.43
CA ALA A 211 -0.34 10.71 -16.34
C ALA A 211 -1.05 9.83 -17.36
N ALA A 212 -2.36 10.05 -17.61
CA ALA A 212 -3.11 9.33 -18.63
C ALA A 212 -2.58 9.60 -20.04
N VAL A 213 -2.25 10.86 -20.37
CA VAL A 213 -1.63 11.23 -21.65
C VAL A 213 -0.27 10.54 -21.81
N ALA A 214 0.58 10.60 -20.79
CA ALA A 214 1.90 9.96 -20.81
C ALA A 214 1.79 8.42 -20.96
N PHE A 215 0.82 7.80 -20.26
CA PHE A 215 0.53 6.37 -20.40
C PHE A 215 0.09 6.02 -21.82
N ASN A 216 -0.87 6.75 -22.40
CA ASN A 216 -1.35 6.49 -23.76
C ASN A 216 -0.21 6.65 -24.79
N SER A 217 0.62 7.69 -24.64
CA SER A 217 1.78 7.89 -25.51
C SER A 217 2.81 6.76 -25.40
N MET A 218 3.06 6.24 -24.20
CA MET A 218 3.94 5.09 -24.00
C MET A 218 3.34 3.82 -24.64
N ALA A 219 2.04 3.60 -24.47
CA ALA A 219 1.35 2.48 -25.09
C ALA A 219 1.41 2.54 -26.63
N ASP A 220 1.29 3.72 -27.22
CA ASP A 220 1.47 3.94 -28.66
C ASP A 220 2.91 3.63 -29.11
N GLN A 221 3.91 4.07 -28.34
CA GLN A 221 5.33 3.76 -28.63
C GLN A 221 5.61 2.26 -28.60
N VAL A 222 5.07 1.53 -27.62
CA VAL A 222 5.21 0.07 -27.52
C VAL A 222 4.57 -0.62 -28.73
N VAL A 223 3.37 -0.20 -29.14
CA VAL A 223 2.71 -0.72 -30.35
C VAL A 223 3.59 -0.49 -31.59
N GLN A 224 4.16 0.70 -31.73
CA GLN A 224 5.01 1.02 -32.87
C GLN A 224 6.31 0.20 -32.88
N LEU A 225 6.95 0.02 -31.72
CA LEU A 225 8.15 -0.81 -31.61
C LEU A 225 7.89 -2.26 -32.01
N LEU A 226 6.78 -2.84 -31.55
CA LEU A 226 6.38 -4.20 -31.92
C LEU A 226 6.01 -4.32 -33.40
N ALA A 227 5.39 -3.29 -33.98
CA ALA A 227 5.11 -3.25 -35.42
C ALA A 227 6.41 -3.22 -36.24
N ASN A 228 7.37 -2.39 -35.85
CA ASN A 228 8.68 -2.28 -36.50
C ASN A 228 9.48 -3.60 -36.37
N GLU A 229 9.42 -4.27 -35.22
CA GLU A 229 10.07 -5.57 -35.02
C GLU A 229 9.50 -6.63 -35.97
N ARG A 230 8.17 -6.66 -36.16
CA ARG A 230 7.51 -7.58 -37.10
C ARG A 230 7.88 -7.29 -38.55
N GLU A 231 7.94 -6.03 -38.93
CA GLU A 231 8.34 -5.62 -40.28
C GLU A 231 9.80 -6.00 -40.55
N LEU A 232 10.69 -5.75 -39.58
CA LEU A 232 12.09 -6.17 -39.66
C LEU A 232 12.23 -7.69 -39.78
N ALA A 233 11.50 -8.46 -38.97
CA ALA A 233 11.48 -9.91 -39.08
C ALA A 233 11.00 -10.38 -40.45
N ALA A 234 9.98 -9.73 -41.01
CA ALA A 234 9.48 -10.04 -42.34
C ALA A 234 10.50 -9.71 -43.45
N ASP A 235 11.18 -8.57 -43.38
CA ASP A 235 12.23 -8.18 -44.34
C ASP A 235 13.44 -9.13 -44.26
N LEU A 236 13.92 -9.43 -43.05
CA LEU A 236 14.99 -10.41 -42.83
C LEU A 236 14.63 -11.78 -43.42
N SER A 237 13.38 -12.22 -43.26
CA SER A 237 12.89 -13.46 -43.85
C SER A 237 13.05 -13.47 -45.38
N HIS A 238 12.68 -12.38 -46.05
CA HIS A 238 12.82 -12.26 -47.49
C HIS A 238 14.28 -12.21 -47.94
N ARG A 239 15.12 -11.47 -47.21
CA ARG A 239 16.55 -11.33 -47.52
C ARG A 239 17.33 -12.62 -47.32
N LEU A 240 16.96 -13.47 -46.36
CA LEU A 240 17.60 -14.77 -46.12
C LEU A 240 17.16 -15.85 -47.11
N ARG A 241 15.91 -15.81 -47.58
CA ARG A 241 15.37 -16.80 -48.52
C ARG A 241 16.09 -16.79 -49.87
N THR A 242 16.48 -15.61 -50.33
CA THR A 242 17.17 -15.41 -51.62
C THR A 242 18.54 -16.12 -51.69
N PRO A 243 19.51 -15.88 -50.77
CA PRO A 243 20.78 -16.59 -50.76
C PRO A 243 20.63 -18.08 -50.43
N LEU A 244 19.66 -18.48 -49.59
CA LEU A 244 19.36 -19.90 -49.35
C LEU A 244 18.92 -20.61 -50.64
N THR A 245 18.09 -19.97 -51.46
CA THR A 245 17.66 -20.52 -52.76
C THR A 245 18.86 -20.72 -53.69
N VAL A 246 19.81 -19.77 -53.70
CA VAL A 246 21.04 -19.88 -54.49
C VAL A 246 21.95 -21.00 -53.96
N LEU A 247 22.14 -21.10 -52.64
CA LEU A 247 22.89 -22.20 -52.02
C LEU A 247 22.30 -23.56 -52.37
N ARG A 248 20.97 -23.67 -52.36
CA ARG A 248 20.25 -24.88 -52.76
C ARG A 248 20.44 -25.23 -54.24
N LEU A 249 20.37 -24.24 -55.14
CA LEU A 249 20.64 -24.46 -56.57
C LEU A 249 22.09 -24.89 -56.83
N ASN A 250 23.05 -24.28 -56.13
CA ASN A 250 24.46 -24.64 -56.21
C ASN A 250 24.71 -26.06 -55.68
N ALA A 251 24.09 -26.42 -54.55
CA ALA A 251 24.18 -27.77 -53.98
C ALA A 251 23.49 -28.85 -54.85
N ALA A 252 22.43 -28.48 -55.59
CA ALA A 252 21.81 -29.36 -56.58
C ALA A 252 22.67 -29.54 -57.84
N SER A 253 23.59 -28.60 -58.11
CA SER A 253 24.50 -28.64 -59.26
C SER A 253 25.80 -29.41 -58.97
N LEU A 254 26.08 -29.69 -57.68
CA LEU A 254 27.08 -30.69 -57.30
C LEU A 254 26.54 -32.06 -57.77
N GLY A 255 27.26 -32.70 -58.70
CA GLY A 255 26.89 -34.04 -59.22
C GLY A 255 26.87 -35.11 -58.13
N ASP A 256 26.83 -36.39 -58.50
CA ASP A 256 26.63 -37.47 -57.53
C ASP A 256 27.92 -37.83 -56.77
N GLY A 257 27.80 -38.01 -55.45
CA GLY A 257 28.88 -38.45 -54.58
C GLY A 257 28.63 -38.12 -53.10
N PRO A 258 29.30 -38.82 -52.17
CA PRO A 258 29.03 -38.71 -50.73
C PRO A 258 29.22 -37.29 -50.18
N ALA A 259 30.17 -36.51 -50.71
CA ALA A 259 30.37 -35.11 -50.31
C ALA A 259 29.27 -34.15 -50.85
N ALA A 260 28.72 -34.43 -52.03
CA ALA A 260 27.63 -33.65 -52.61
C ALA A 260 26.32 -33.89 -51.86
N ASP A 261 26.03 -35.15 -51.50
CA ASP A 261 24.86 -35.53 -50.70
C ASP A 261 24.92 -34.91 -49.30
N GLN A 262 26.09 -34.90 -48.66
CA GLN A 262 26.30 -34.27 -47.36
C GLN A 262 26.11 -32.74 -47.42
N THR A 263 26.57 -32.09 -48.49
CA THR A 263 26.36 -30.66 -48.72
C THR A 263 24.87 -30.33 -48.93
N ARG A 264 24.15 -31.18 -49.69
CA ARG A 264 22.71 -31.02 -49.95
C ARG A 264 21.89 -31.17 -48.67
N ALA A 265 22.24 -32.15 -47.83
CA ALA A 265 21.63 -32.36 -46.51
C ALA A 265 21.87 -31.18 -45.54
N ALA A 266 23.09 -30.63 -45.52
CA ALA A 266 23.43 -29.47 -44.71
C ALA A 266 22.66 -28.20 -45.14
N VAL A 267 22.50 -27.96 -46.44
CA VAL A 267 21.72 -26.82 -46.96
C VAL A 267 20.23 -26.96 -46.60
N GLU A 268 19.67 -28.17 -46.73
CA GLU A 268 18.28 -28.43 -46.30
C GLU A 268 18.08 -28.22 -44.80
N GLN A 269 19.04 -28.63 -43.97
CA GLN A 269 18.96 -28.42 -42.53
C GLN A 269 19.02 -26.93 -42.17
N LEU A 270 19.90 -26.16 -42.81
CA LEU A 270 19.98 -24.71 -42.65
C LEU A 270 18.67 -24.02 -43.08
N GLU A 271 18.06 -24.47 -44.19
CA GLU A 271 16.77 -23.97 -44.65
C GLU A 271 15.67 -24.22 -43.59
N ARG A 272 15.62 -25.43 -43.02
CA ARG A 272 14.66 -25.79 -41.94
C ARG A 272 14.88 -24.97 -40.65
N GLU A 273 16.12 -24.74 -40.26
CA GLU A 273 16.46 -23.92 -39.08
C GLU A 273 16.07 -22.46 -39.29
N VAL A 274 16.41 -21.88 -40.44
CA VAL A 274 16.07 -20.50 -40.78
C VAL A 274 14.56 -20.31 -40.89
N ASP A 275 13.84 -21.23 -41.54
CA ASP A 275 12.37 -21.17 -41.60
C ASP A 275 11.74 -21.28 -40.20
N THR A 276 12.35 -22.03 -39.29
CA THR A 276 11.88 -22.13 -37.90
C THR A 276 12.15 -20.85 -37.12
N ILE A 277 13.31 -20.22 -37.28
CA ILE A 277 13.62 -18.91 -36.67
C ILE A 277 12.66 -17.83 -37.20
N ILE A 278 12.45 -17.79 -38.52
CA ILE A 278 11.54 -16.85 -39.18
C ILE A 278 10.11 -17.04 -38.68
N ARG A 279 9.64 -18.29 -38.63
CA ARG A 279 8.30 -18.62 -38.17
C ARG A 279 8.13 -18.30 -36.69
N THR A 280 9.14 -18.55 -35.85
CA THR A 280 9.11 -18.17 -34.43
C THR A 280 9.12 -16.64 -34.24
N ALA A 281 9.87 -15.89 -35.05
CA ALA A 281 9.86 -14.43 -35.02
C ALA A 281 8.54 -13.82 -35.52
N ARG A 282 7.87 -14.45 -36.50
CA ARG A 282 6.56 -14.04 -37.03
C ARG A 282 5.40 -14.46 -36.13
N ASP A 283 5.44 -15.68 -35.61
CA ASP A 283 4.45 -16.30 -34.74
C ASP A 283 4.71 -16.04 -33.26
N ALA A 284 5.66 -15.16 -32.95
CA ALA A 284 5.66 -14.33 -31.74
C ALA A 284 4.42 -13.40 -31.75
N LYS A 285 3.23 -14.02 -31.83
CA LYS A 285 2.04 -13.58 -31.14
C LYS A 285 2.49 -13.26 -29.72
N PRO A 286 1.91 -12.25 -29.06
CA PRO A 286 2.12 -12.06 -27.63
C PRO A 286 1.51 -13.25 -26.88
N GLN A 287 2.19 -14.38 -26.94
CA GLN A 287 2.36 -15.31 -25.85
C GLN A 287 3.47 -14.75 -24.94
N THR A 288 3.50 -13.43 -24.77
CA THR A 288 3.56 -12.87 -23.43
C THR A 288 2.27 -13.26 -22.68
N ALA A 289 1.99 -14.56 -22.57
CA ALA A 289 1.95 -15.10 -21.23
C ALA A 289 3.39 -14.92 -20.69
N ALA A 290 3.75 -13.66 -20.40
CA ALA A 290 4.46 -13.37 -19.20
C ALA A 290 3.51 -13.95 -18.16
N ALA A 291 3.67 -15.24 -17.91
CA ALA A 291 3.28 -15.77 -16.64
C ALA A 291 3.86 -14.76 -15.66
N GLY A 292 2.98 -14.12 -14.91
CA GLY A 292 3.41 -13.25 -13.84
C GLY A 292 4.44 -13.97 -12.98
N PRO A 293 5.11 -13.25 -12.07
CA PRO A 293 6.07 -13.85 -11.15
C PRO A 293 5.45 -15.13 -10.53
N GLY A 294 5.81 -16.33 -11.02
CA GLY A 294 5.08 -17.55 -10.65
C GLY A 294 4.92 -18.72 -11.63
N ALA A 295 5.19 -18.65 -12.95
CA ALA A 295 5.27 -19.90 -13.74
C ALA A 295 6.60 -20.61 -13.51
N GLY A 296 6.70 -21.27 -12.36
CA GLY A 296 7.81 -22.16 -12.10
C GLY A 296 7.65 -23.48 -12.86
N CYS A 297 8.76 -24.03 -13.37
CA CYS A 297 8.82 -25.38 -13.91
C CYS A 297 9.55 -26.34 -12.95
N ASP A 298 9.50 -27.63 -13.24
CA ASP A 298 10.34 -28.64 -12.60
C ASP A 298 11.61 -28.83 -13.46
N ALA A 299 12.75 -28.35 -12.98
CA ALA A 299 14.03 -28.42 -13.68
C ALA A 299 14.46 -29.87 -13.95
N ALA A 300 14.18 -30.79 -13.02
CA ALA A 300 14.52 -32.20 -13.18
C ALA A 300 13.71 -32.84 -14.30
N GLU A 301 12.43 -32.46 -14.44
CA GLU A 301 11.57 -32.92 -15.54
C GLU A 301 12.08 -32.44 -16.90
N VAL A 302 12.42 -31.15 -17.02
CA VAL A 302 12.93 -30.57 -18.27
C VAL A 302 14.27 -31.21 -18.65
N VAL A 303 15.19 -31.39 -17.70
CA VAL A 303 16.48 -32.06 -17.96
C VAL A 303 16.26 -33.47 -18.48
N ARG A 304 15.39 -34.27 -17.83
CA ARG A 304 15.10 -35.64 -18.30
C ARG A 304 14.52 -35.64 -19.71
N GLU A 305 13.55 -34.77 -20.00
CA GLU A 305 12.94 -34.67 -21.32
C GLU A 305 13.96 -34.30 -22.40
N ARG A 306 14.80 -33.29 -22.17
CA ARG A 306 15.82 -32.89 -23.15
C ARG A 306 16.86 -34.00 -23.32
N MET A 307 17.23 -34.68 -22.23
CA MET A 307 18.19 -35.77 -22.30
C MET A 307 17.70 -36.99 -23.08
N VAL A 308 16.39 -37.24 -23.21
CA VAL A 308 15.86 -38.28 -24.12
C VAL A 308 16.25 -38.00 -25.58
N PHE A 309 16.21 -36.74 -26.00
CA PHE A 309 16.61 -36.35 -27.36
C PHE A 309 18.13 -36.40 -27.54
N TRP A 310 18.87 -35.80 -26.60
CA TRP A 310 20.32 -35.69 -26.71
C TRP A 310 21.06 -37.00 -26.45
N SER A 311 20.50 -37.93 -25.67
CA SER A 311 21.10 -39.26 -25.48
C SER A 311 21.08 -40.09 -26.76
N ALA A 312 20.01 -39.98 -27.57
CA ALA A 312 19.92 -40.68 -28.85
C ALA A 312 21.02 -40.23 -29.82
N LEU A 313 21.29 -38.92 -29.89
CA LEU A 313 22.39 -38.38 -30.68
C LEU A 313 23.77 -38.74 -30.08
N ALA A 314 23.88 -38.75 -28.75
CA ALA A 314 25.10 -39.16 -28.06
C ALA A 314 25.47 -40.62 -28.37
N GLU A 315 24.48 -41.51 -28.43
CA GLU A 315 24.68 -42.93 -28.74
C GLU A 315 25.16 -43.13 -30.18
N ASP A 316 24.63 -42.36 -31.14
CA ASP A 316 25.06 -42.38 -32.55
C ASP A 316 26.52 -41.92 -32.71
N GLU A 317 26.93 -40.87 -31.99
CA GLU A 317 28.31 -40.35 -31.97
C GLU A 317 29.23 -41.09 -30.97
N GLY A 318 28.78 -42.19 -30.34
CA GLY A 318 29.56 -42.98 -29.39
C GLY A 318 29.98 -42.25 -28.09
N ARG A 319 29.27 -41.18 -27.72
CA ARG A 319 29.56 -40.34 -26.54
C ARG A 319 28.96 -40.92 -25.26
N LYS A 320 29.78 -41.05 -24.22
CA LYS A 320 29.30 -41.40 -22.88
C LYS A 320 28.60 -40.20 -22.24
N TRP A 321 27.40 -40.38 -21.71
CA TRP A 321 26.65 -39.31 -21.05
C TRP A 321 26.20 -39.71 -19.64
N ARG A 322 25.98 -38.72 -18.77
CA ARG A 322 25.47 -38.90 -17.41
C ARG A 322 24.53 -37.77 -17.02
N VAL A 323 23.46 -38.10 -16.31
CA VAL A 323 22.60 -37.13 -15.63
C VAL A 323 22.65 -37.42 -14.13
N ALA A 324 22.77 -36.42 -13.27
CA ALA A 324 22.57 -36.60 -11.83
C ALA A 324 21.82 -35.44 -11.18
N GLY A 325 21.20 -35.71 -10.03
CA GLY A 325 20.43 -34.74 -9.27
C GLY A 325 19.08 -34.38 -9.90
N ALA A 326 18.67 -35.12 -10.92
CA ALA A 326 17.37 -35.00 -11.59
C ALA A 326 16.43 -36.16 -11.24
N ASP A 327 16.62 -36.81 -10.08
CA ASP A 327 15.81 -37.96 -9.63
C ASP A 327 14.53 -37.52 -8.90
N THR A 328 14.54 -36.33 -8.28
CA THR A 328 13.40 -35.75 -7.58
C THR A 328 12.97 -34.43 -8.23
N PRO A 329 11.70 -34.00 -8.05
CA PRO A 329 11.23 -32.71 -8.57
C PRO A 329 12.01 -31.52 -7.98
N VAL A 330 12.48 -30.62 -8.85
CA VAL A 330 13.22 -29.39 -8.47
C VAL A 330 12.50 -28.18 -9.05
N ARG A 331 11.75 -27.45 -8.22
CA ARG A 331 10.95 -26.30 -8.67
C ARG A 331 11.82 -25.04 -8.80
N ILE A 332 11.77 -24.39 -9.96
CA ILE A 332 12.47 -23.13 -10.23
C ILE A 332 11.51 -22.08 -10.79
N PRO A 333 11.70 -20.77 -10.53
CA PRO A 333 10.82 -19.70 -11.01
C PRO A 333 11.10 -19.30 -12.48
N VAL A 334 11.24 -20.30 -13.34
CA VAL A 334 11.59 -20.15 -14.76
C VAL A 334 10.57 -20.88 -15.61
N ALA A 335 10.15 -20.27 -16.72
CA ALA A 335 9.25 -20.93 -17.65
C ALA A 335 9.92 -22.14 -18.30
N ARG A 336 9.16 -23.23 -18.49
CA ARG A 336 9.66 -24.50 -19.06
C ARG A 336 10.43 -24.30 -20.38
N ALA A 337 9.88 -23.47 -21.26
CA ALA A 337 10.44 -23.23 -22.59
C ALA A 337 11.82 -22.54 -22.52
N ASP A 338 12.01 -21.62 -21.58
CA ASP A 338 13.27 -20.88 -21.44
C ASP A 338 14.40 -21.78 -20.90
N LEU A 339 14.09 -22.64 -19.92
CA LEU A 339 15.05 -23.63 -19.42
C LEU A 339 15.41 -24.64 -20.53
N ALA A 340 14.41 -25.12 -21.30
CA ALA A 340 14.66 -26.03 -22.40
C ALA A 340 15.58 -25.41 -23.47
N ALA A 341 15.33 -24.16 -23.85
CA ALA A 341 16.16 -23.43 -24.81
C ALA A 341 17.60 -23.22 -24.31
N ALA A 342 17.79 -22.93 -23.02
CA ALA A 342 19.12 -22.81 -22.42
C ALA A 342 19.87 -24.15 -22.42
N LEU A 343 19.20 -25.25 -22.06
CA LEU A 343 19.79 -26.59 -22.10
C LEU A 343 20.17 -27.00 -23.52
N ASP A 344 19.32 -26.73 -24.51
CA ASP A 344 19.59 -27.03 -25.92
C ASP A 344 20.77 -26.23 -26.47
N ALA A 345 20.89 -24.96 -26.05
CA ALA A 345 22.05 -24.14 -26.41
C ALA A 345 23.36 -24.71 -25.83
N LEU A 346 23.35 -25.15 -24.57
CA LEU A 346 24.54 -25.71 -23.92
C LEU A 346 24.90 -27.09 -24.49
N LEU A 347 23.93 -27.99 -24.61
CA LEU A 347 24.16 -29.32 -25.18
C LEU A 347 24.56 -29.21 -26.66
N GLY A 348 23.90 -28.36 -27.44
CA GLY A 348 24.29 -28.10 -28.83
C GLY A 348 25.73 -27.59 -28.96
N ASN A 349 26.24 -26.81 -27.98
CA ASN A 349 27.64 -26.40 -27.95
C ASN A 349 28.59 -27.57 -27.67
N VAL A 350 28.23 -28.49 -26.78
CA VAL A 350 29.03 -29.70 -26.51
C VAL A 350 29.22 -30.49 -27.81
N PHE A 351 28.14 -30.81 -28.51
CA PHE A 351 28.20 -31.59 -29.76
C PHE A 351 28.96 -30.85 -30.87
N ARG A 352 28.78 -29.52 -30.98
CA ARG A 352 29.44 -28.71 -32.03
C ARG A 352 30.95 -28.53 -31.81
N HIS A 353 31.40 -28.46 -30.56
CA HIS A 353 32.76 -28.04 -30.22
C HIS A 353 33.65 -29.13 -29.62
N THR A 354 33.15 -30.36 -29.49
CA THR A 354 33.93 -31.51 -29.03
C THR A 354 33.86 -32.65 -30.04
N ALA A 355 34.92 -33.44 -30.16
CA ALA A 355 34.95 -34.57 -31.09
C ALA A 355 33.94 -35.66 -30.69
N GLU A 356 33.51 -36.47 -31.66
CA GLU A 356 32.74 -37.69 -31.41
C GLU A 356 33.45 -38.56 -30.35
N GLY A 357 32.66 -39.29 -29.56
CA GLY A 357 33.16 -40.06 -28.41
C GLY A 357 33.49 -39.24 -27.15
N THR A 358 33.50 -37.90 -27.21
CA THR A 358 33.75 -37.06 -26.02
C THR A 358 32.59 -37.13 -25.04
N ALA A 359 32.88 -37.50 -23.79
CA ALA A 359 31.87 -37.66 -22.75
C ALA A 359 31.33 -36.31 -22.24
N PHE A 360 30.07 -36.30 -21.78
CA PHE A 360 29.46 -35.13 -21.17
C PHE A 360 28.51 -35.48 -20.01
N ALA A 361 28.16 -34.51 -19.19
CA ALA A 361 27.26 -34.68 -18.06
C ALA A 361 26.34 -33.46 -17.85
N VAL A 362 25.14 -33.72 -17.34
CA VAL A 362 24.20 -32.70 -16.86
C VAL A 362 23.90 -32.95 -15.38
N ASP A 363 24.18 -31.99 -14.52
CA ASP A 363 23.96 -32.12 -13.08
C ASP A 363 23.02 -31.02 -12.57
N VAL A 364 22.01 -31.39 -11.78
CA VAL A 364 21.09 -30.45 -11.12
C VAL A 364 21.33 -30.49 -9.62
N HIS A 365 21.71 -29.37 -9.02
CA HIS A 365 21.91 -29.25 -7.58
C HIS A 365 20.84 -28.34 -6.99
N ASN A 366 20.03 -28.89 -6.08
CA ASN A 366 19.00 -28.15 -5.36
C ASN A 366 19.56 -27.62 -4.03
N GLY A 367 19.75 -26.31 -3.92
CA GLY A 367 20.15 -25.62 -2.68
C GLY A 367 18.98 -24.86 -2.06
N GLU A 368 19.17 -24.33 -0.84
CA GLU A 368 18.11 -23.61 -0.11
C GLU A 368 17.70 -22.29 -0.80
N ASP A 369 18.66 -21.51 -1.29
CA ASP A 369 18.40 -20.19 -1.91
C ASP A 369 18.51 -20.20 -3.44
N ALA A 370 19.15 -21.22 -4.02
CA ALA A 370 19.41 -21.30 -5.44
C ALA A 370 19.49 -22.74 -5.95
N VAL A 371 19.02 -22.95 -7.18
CA VAL A 371 19.23 -24.17 -7.97
C VAL A 371 20.37 -23.94 -8.94
N ILE A 372 21.28 -24.91 -9.04
CA ILE A 372 22.42 -24.86 -9.95
C ILE A 372 22.26 -25.96 -11.00
N VAL A 373 22.22 -25.57 -12.27
CA VAL A 373 22.26 -26.50 -13.40
C VAL A 373 23.64 -26.44 -14.03
N LEU A 374 24.31 -27.59 -14.16
CA LEU A 374 25.65 -27.70 -14.72
C LEU A 374 25.61 -28.54 -15.99
N VAL A 375 26.31 -28.09 -17.02
CA VAL A 375 26.60 -28.87 -18.23
C VAL A 375 28.11 -28.95 -18.39
N SER A 376 28.63 -30.17 -18.43
CA SER A 376 30.06 -30.48 -18.36
C SER A 376 30.49 -31.38 -19.52
N ASP A 377 31.62 -31.14 -20.16
CA ASP A 377 32.19 -31.98 -21.23
C ASP A 377 33.66 -32.38 -20.97
N ALA A 378 34.10 -33.44 -21.65
CA ALA A 378 35.47 -33.97 -21.63
C ALA A 378 36.36 -33.47 -22.79
N GLY A 379 35.97 -32.35 -23.43
CA GLY A 379 36.64 -31.79 -24.60
C GLY A 379 37.90 -31.00 -24.28
N PRO A 380 38.41 -30.19 -25.24
CA PRO A 380 39.65 -29.43 -25.05
C PRO A 380 39.52 -28.23 -24.09
N GLY A 381 38.31 -27.91 -23.62
CA GLY A 381 38.05 -26.74 -22.79
C GLY A 381 37.97 -25.43 -23.59
N ILE A 382 37.54 -24.34 -22.95
CA ILE A 382 37.56 -22.99 -23.51
C ILE A 382 38.83 -22.25 -23.02
N PRO A 383 39.75 -21.84 -23.92
CA PRO A 383 41.02 -21.21 -23.54
C PRO A 383 40.88 -19.86 -22.82
N ASP A 384 39.83 -19.11 -23.14
CA ASP A 384 39.48 -17.83 -22.52
C ASP A 384 37.99 -17.80 -22.14
N PRO A 385 37.63 -18.33 -20.96
CA PRO A 385 36.25 -18.38 -20.48
C PRO A 385 35.62 -16.98 -20.31
N GLU A 386 36.41 -15.99 -19.89
CA GLU A 386 35.93 -14.61 -19.70
C GLU A 386 35.62 -13.96 -21.05
N GLY A 387 36.49 -14.14 -22.06
CA GLY A 387 36.26 -13.68 -23.43
C GLY A 387 35.11 -14.38 -24.12
N ALA A 388 34.87 -15.68 -23.86
CA ALA A 388 33.71 -16.40 -24.37
C ALA A 388 32.38 -15.86 -23.81
N MET A 389 32.33 -15.54 -22.52
CA MET A 389 31.17 -14.85 -21.92
C MET A 389 31.02 -13.41 -22.41
N ALA A 390 32.12 -12.71 -22.69
CA ALA A 390 32.12 -11.34 -23.18
C ALA A 390 31.71 -11.22 -24.67
N ARG A 391 32.07 -12.20 -25.52
CA ARG A 391 31.58 -12.27 -26.92
C ARG A 391 30.07 -12.41 -27.00
N GLY A 392 29.45 -13.02 -25.99
CA GLY A 392 28.00 -13.01 -25.83
C GLY A 392 27.39 -11.63 -25.52
N ARG A 393 28.19 -10.63 -25.11
CA ARG A 393 27.67 -9.29 -24.76
C ARG A 393 27.52 -8.35 -25.94
N GLY A 394 28.04 -8.69 -27.13
CA GLY A 394 28.08 -7.79 -28.28
C GLY A 394 27.90 -8.53 -29.61
N SER A 395 27.23 -7.87 -30.56
CA SER A 395 26.98 -8.41 -31.89
C SER A 395 28.29 -8.77 -32.62
N GLY A 396 28.48 -10.07 -32.87
CA GLY A 396 29.18 -10.66 -34.01
C GLY A 396 30.49 -10.01 -34.49
N SER A 397 31.61 -10.61 -34.10
CA SER A 397 32.77 -10.72 -34.99
C SER A 397 33.35 -12.13 -34.85
N ASP A 398 33.53 -12.79 -36.00
CA ASP A 398 34.12 -14.11 -36.22
C ASP A 398 33.26 -15.33 -35.84
N GLY A 399 32.31 -15.68 -36.72
CA GLY A 399 31.87 -17.06 -37.02
C GLY A 399 31.18 -17.90 -35.93
N SER A 400 31.21 -17.46 -34.67
CA SER A 400 30.48 -18.05 -33.54
C SER A 400 29.30 -17.14 -33.25
N THR A 401 28.08 -17.65 -33.34
CA THR A 401 26.87 -16.82 -33.24
C THR A 401 26.67 -16.16 -31.88
N GLY A 402 27.38 -16.56 -30.80
CA GLY A 402 27.26 -15.96 -29.46
C GLY A 402 25.90 -16.19 -28.76
N LEU A 403 24.84 -16.37 -29.56
CA LEU A 403 23.44 -16.49 -29.19
C LEU A 403 23.18 -17.54 -28.12
N GLY A 404 23.91 -18.66 -28.13
CA GLY A 404 23.68 -19.76 -27.19
C GLY A 404 23.96 -19.38 -25.73
N LEU A 405 25.13 -18.78 -25.46
CA LEU A 405 25.48 -18.34 -24.10
C LEU A 405 24.68 -17.11 -23.67
N ASP A 406 24.12 -16.36 -24.62
CA ASP A 406 23.30 -15.18 -24.35
C ASP A 406 21.91 -15.55 -23.88
N ILE A 407 21.32 -16.59 -24.45
CA ILE A 407 20.06 -17.19 -23.99
C ILE A 407 20.24 -17.68 -22.55
N VAL A 408 21.31 -18.43 -22.29
CA VAL A 408 21.61 -18.97 -20.96
C VAL A 408 21.85 -17.86 -19.92
N ARG A 409 22.58 -16.81 -20.31
CA ARG A 409 22.82 -15.65 -19.44
C ARG A 409 21.53 -14.89 -19.12
N ARG A 410 20.72 -14.57 -20.14
CA ARG A 410 19.44 -13.87 -19.94
C ARG A 410 18.52 -14.65 -19.01
N LEU A 411 18.49 -15.98 -19.16
CA LEU A 411 17.73 -16.85 -18.27
C LEU A 411 18.18 -16.72 -16.81
N ALA A 412 19.48 -16.81 -16.54
CA ALA A 412 20.03 -16.69 -15.19
C ALA A 412 19.76 -15.30 -14.61
N GLU A 413 20.06 -14.24 -15.36
CA GLU A 413 19.89 -12.84 -14.94
C GLU A 413 18.41 -12.49 -14.66
N ALA A 414 17.47 -13.05 -15.41
CA ALA A 414 16.03 -12.85 -15.20
C ALA A 414 15.55 -13.35 -13.83
N THR A 415 16.28 -14.28 -13.21
CA THR A 415 16.01 -14.78 -11.86
C THR A 415 16.88 -14.14 -10.79
N GLY A 416 17.73 -13.15 -11.13
CA GLY A 416 18.74 -12.62 -10.20
C GLY A 416 19.92 -13.57 -9.96
N GLY A 417 20.03 -14.61 -10.78
CA GLY A 417 21.13 -15.56 -10.81
C GLY A 417 22.34 -15.08 -11.62
N ASP A 418 23.23 -16.00 -11.93
CA ASP A 418 24.48 -15.74 -12.67
C ASP A 418 24.81 -16.95 -13.56
N VAL A 419 25.72 -16.79 -14.52
CA VAL A 419 26.28 -17.89 -15.31
C VAL A 419 27.79 -17.81 -15.31
N ARG A 420 28.48 -18.95 -15.16
CA ARG A 420 29.94 -19.01 -15.24
C ARG A 420 30.39 -20.19 -16.07
N VAL A 421 31.44 -19.95 -16.82
CA VAL A 421 32.17 -20.94 -17.59
C VAL A 421 33.48 -21.24 -16.87
N GLY A 422 33.79 -22.52 -16.68
CA GLY A 422 35.02 -22.98 -16.05
C GLY A 422 35.50 -24.30 -16.65
N SER A 423 36.46 -24.94 -15.99
CA SER A 423 36.94 -26.27 -16.36
C SER A 423 36.11 -27.37 -15.70
N SER A 424 35.78 -28.40 -16.48
CA SER A 424 35.11 -29.61 -16.00
C SER A 424 36.09 -30.57 -15.34
N VAL A 425 35.61 -31.34 -14.36
CA VAL A 425 36.33 -32.51 -13.82
C VAL A 425 36.54 -33.61 -14.86
N LEU A 426 35.78 -33.57 -15.96
CA LEU A 426 35.95 -34.44 -17.13
C LEU A 426 37.12 -34.01 -18.04
N GLY A 427 37.74 -32.85 -17.78
CA GLY A 427 38.89 -32.33 -18.52
C GLY A 427 38.55 -31.21 -19.51
N GLY A 428 37.27 -31.01 -19.85
CA GLY A 428 36.80 -29.99 -20.80
C GLY A 428 36.15 -28.78 -20.15
N THR A 429 35.02 -28.34 -20.70
CA THR A 429 34.32 -27.13 -20.24
C THR A 429 33.19 -27.47 -19.27
N GLU A 430 32.98 -26.63 -18.27
CA GLU A 430 31.78 -26.66 -17.42
C GLU A 430 31.07 -25.32 -17.45
N VAL A 431 29.78 -25.32 -17.78
CA VAL A 431 28.92 -24.15 -17.68
C VAL A 431 27.96 -24.33 -16.50
N ARG A 432 28.03 -23.41 -15.54
CA ARG A 432 27.19 -23.40 -14.33
C ARG A 432 26.18 -22.26 -14.42
N ILE A 433 24.90 -22.61 -14.33
CA ILE A 433 23.77 -21.67 -14.30
C ILE A 433 23.26 -21.63 -12.85
N TRP A 434 23.31 -20.47 -12.21
CA TRP A 434 22.65 -20.23 -10.92
C TRP A 434 21.27 -19.63 -11.16
N ILE A 435 20.24 -20.23 -10.57
CA ILE A 435 18.86 -19.77 -10.62
C ILE A 435 18.41 -19.51 -9.18
N GLN A 436 18.12 -18.26 -8.81
CA GLN A 436 17.63 -17.97 -7.46
C GLN A 436 16.17 -18.39 -7.33
N VAL A 437 15.82 -19.02 -6.20
CA VAL A 437 14.48 -19.56 -5.96
C VAL A 437 13.64 -18.63 -5.09
N ASP A 438 14.26 -17.76 -4.30
CA ASP A 438 13.59 -16.82 -3.39
C ASP A 438 13.95 -15.35 -3.66
N GLY A 439 12.93 -14.54 -3.95
CA GLY A 439 13.02 -13.09 -4.13
C GLY A 439 13.22 -12.30 -2.84
N ARG A 440 14.17 -12.68 -1.98
CA ARG A 440 14.66 -11.77 -0.93
C ARG A 440 15.77 -10.91 -1.51
N GLU A 441 15.49 -9.62 -1.64
CA GLU A 441 16.40 -8.54 -2.05
C GLU A 441 17.86 -8.79 -1.64
N GLY A 442 18.64 -9.38 -2.55
CA GLY A 442 20.10 -9.31 -2.51
C GLY A 442 20.53 -7.96 -3.07
N ALA A 443 20.72 -6.97 -2.21
CA ALA A 443 21.32 -5.69 -2.57
C ALA A 443 22.59 -5.88 -3.43
N PRO A 444 22.92 -4.95 -4.36
CA PRO A 444 24.07 -5.11 -5.24
C PRO A 444 25.33 -5.25 -4.39
N ARG A 445 26.06 -6.37 -4.54
CA ARG A 445 27.40 -6.53 -3.96
C ARG A 445 28.32 -5.47 -4.59
N GLY A 446 28.41 -4.33 -3.91
CA GLY A 446 29.39 -3.30 -4.20
C GLY A 446 30.78 -3.92 -4.24
N ARG A 447 31.50 -3.63 -5.33
CA ARG A 447 32.92 -3.90 -5.51
C ARG A 447 33.69 -3.58 -4.22
N SER A 448 34.08 -4.60 -3.46
CA SER A 448 35.05 -4.47 -2.38
C SER A 448 36.41 -4.18 -3.01
N ARG A 449 36.70 -2.89 -3.18
CA ARG A 449 38.04 -2.41 -3.47
C ARG A 449 38.89 -2.59 -2.22
N GLY A 450 39.70 -3.65 -2.25
CA GLY A 450 41.06 -3.73 -1.73
C GLY A 450 41.38 -2.95 -0.45
N HIS A 451 41.33 -3.66 0.66
CA HIS A 451 42.02 -3.33 1.90
C HIS A 451 43.54 -3.24 1.61
N ARG A 452 44.07 -2.04 1.40
CA ARG A 452 45.52 -1.81 1.26
C ARG A 452 46.13 -1.74 2.66
N GLY A 453 46.81 -2.82 3.03
CA GLY A 453 47.58 -2.92 4.27
C GLY A 453 48.58 -1.79 4.44
N THR A 454 48.54 -1.17 5.61
CA THR A 454 49.49 -0.18 6.09
C THR A 454 50.86 -0.82 6.29
N VAL A 455 51.79 -0.58 5.35
CA VAL A 455 53.21 -0.91 5.51
C VAL A 455 53.86 0.12 6.42
N ARG A 456 54.16 -0.32 7.65
CA ARG A 456 54.94 0.39 8.66
C ARG A 456 56.41 0.50 8.21
N ARG A 457 56.80 1.60 7.56
CA ARG A 457 58.21 1.90 7.27
C ARG A 457 58.89 2.52 8.50
N ARG A 458 59.92 1.83 9.00
CA ARG A 458 60.90 2.29 9.99
C ARG A 458 61.61 3.57 9.51
N ARG A 459 61.70 4.58 10.38
CA ARG A 459 62.60 5.74 10.24
C ARG A 459 64.04 5.33 10.58
N PRO A 460 65.06 5.69 9.78
CA PRO A 460 66.43 5.83 10.25
C PRO A 460 66.67 7.25 10.79
N GLY A 461 67.64 7.35 11.71
CA GLY A 461 67.84 8.47 12.62
C GLY A 461 68.51 9.72 12.04
N ARG A 462 68.33 10.78 12.86
CA ARG A 462 69.15 11.97 13.11
C ARG A 462 70.27 12.32 12.12
N LEU A 463 70.21 13.57 11.64
CA LEU A 463 71.34 14.52 11.72
C LEU A 463 70.78 15.95 11.76
N VAL A 464 71.16 16.66 12.82
CA VAL A 464 71.03 18.12 13.00
C VAL A 464 72.32 18.75 12.45
N PRO A 465 72.26 19.94 11.83
CA PRO A 465 73.01 21.05 12.44
C PRO A 465 72.30 22.41 12.38
N MET A 466 72.49 23.13 13.49
CA MET A 466 72.85 24.55 13.60
C MET A 466 71.85 25.68 13.27
N LEU A 467 71.53 26.39 14.38
CA LEU A 467 71.62 27.83 14.60
C LEU A 467 70.83 28.79 13.68
N ARG A 468 69.91 29.53 14.30
CA ARG A 468 70.09 30.98 14.51
C ARG A 468 69.13 31.54 15.58
N ARG A 469 69.78 32.08 16.62
CA ARG A 469 69.41 33.11 17.61
C ARG A 469 68.21 32.89 18.52
#